data_AF-A0A7Y2U8H0-F1
#
_entry.id   AF-A0A7Y2U8H0-F1
#
_cell.length_a   1.000
_cell.length_b   1.000
_cell.length_c   1.000
_cell.angle_alpha   90.00
_cell.angle_beta   90.00
_cell.angle_gamma   90.00
#
_symmetry.space_group_name_H-M   'P 1'
#
loop_
_entity.id
_entity.type
_entity.pdbx_description
1 polymer ?
#
loop_
_entity_poly.entity_id
_entity_poly.type
_entity_poly.pdbx_seq_one_letter_code
_entity_poly.pdbx_strand_id
1 'polypeptide(L)'
;FCGAAFVWHRRRANLWKYFKQQYEYGKAEALLMRDHPERFRRGSGALWKGHVYCGGAMTVDSGSVIYHGSMGQAPYQQLVLTMQPQRPVPPPFDGTESKIKLFLAKLIQPRIRGWARWRHSLRWRGKIESVPRKRDYILVDSMREFDECEAHWWSEAGISREAVLQALMKDGWSALENDSDWDCERLGLRLLIAAEPHASGVMIHTRMEMDSRSKGRLPADFVRRLEGLGLSRA
;
A
#
# COMPACT_ATOMS: atom_id res chain seq x y z
N PHE A 1 -21.95 -33.37 15.00
CA PHE A 1 -22.77 -32.22 14.56
C PHE A 1 -23.12 -31.40 15.80
N CYS A 2 -22.74 -30.13 15.87
CA CYS A 2 -23.23 -29.20 16.88
C CYS A 2 -24.40 -28.40 16.29
N GLY A 3 -25.45 -28.15 17.07
CA GLY A 3 -26.62 -27.42 16.59
C GLY A 3 -26.23 -26.04 16.07
N ALA A 4 -26.67 -25.72 14.84
CA ALA A 4 -26.47 -24.40 14.28
C ALA A 4 -27.19 -23.36 15.16
N ALA A 5 -26.43 -22.45 15.77
CA ALA A 5 -27.00 -21.31 16.48
C ALA A 5 -27.30 -20.20 15.46
N PHE A 6 -28.57 -19.78 15.38
CA PHE A 6 -28.96 -18.65 14.57
C PHE A 6 -28.93 -17.37 15.40
N VAL A 7 -28.20 -16.36 14.94
CA VAL A 7 -28.16 -15.04 15.59
C VAL A 7 -29.00 -14.05 14.79
N TRP A 8 -30.12 -13.61 15.37
CA TRP A 8 -30.97 -12.60 14.75
C TRP A 8 -30.45 -11.18 15.03
N HIS A 9 -29.99 -10.48 14.01
CA HIS A 9 -29.63 -9.06 14.14
C HIS A 9 -30.85 -8.17 13.94
N ARG A 10 -31.37 -7.60 15.04
CA ARG A 10 -32.41 -6.56 14.95
C ARG A 10 -31.80 -5.21 14.58
N ARG A 11 -32.21 -4.62 13.45
CA ARG A 11 -31.76 -3.27 13.03
C ARG A 11 -32.17 -2.20 14.05
N ARG A 12 -31.37 -1.13 14.16
CA ARG A 12 -31.71 0.06 14.97
C ARG A 12 -32.37 1.10 14.07
N ALA A 13 -33.68 1.21 14.16
CA ALA A 13 -34.48 2.05 13.28
C ALA A 13 -34.33 3.57 13.53
N ASN A 14 -33.68 3.98 14.62
CA ASN A 14 -33.50 5.40 14.95
C ASN A 14 -32.10 5.69 15.51
N LEU A 15 -31.67 6.94 15.38
CA LEU A 15 -30.35 7.40 15.80
C LEU A 15 -30.11 7.21 17.30
N TRP A 16 -31.13 7.43 18.14
CA TRP A 16 -31.00 7.22 19.58
C TRP A 16 -30.69 5.77 19.95
N LYS A 17 -31.41 4.79 19.39
CA LYS A 17 -31.14 3.35 19.62
C LYS A 17 -29.77 2.96 19.07
N TYR A 18 -29.35 3.56 17.96
CA TYR A 18 -28.01 3.37 17.41
C TYR A 18 -26.92 3.91 18.35
N PHE A 19 -27.03 5.14 18.84
CA PHE A 19 -26.04 5.70 19.76
C PHE A 19 -26.04 5.03 21.13
N LYS A 20 -27.21 4.61 21.64
CA LYS A 20 -27.29 3.74 22.82
C LYS A 20 -26.53 2.43 22.60
N GLN A 21 -26.63 1.83 21.41
CA GLN A 21 -25.86 0.64 21.08
C GLN A 21 -24.34 0.93 21.05
N GLN A 22 -23.90 2.07 20.51
CA GLN A 22 -22.48 2.46 20.54
C GLN A 22 -21.95 2.65 21.97
N TYR A 23 -22.78 3.20 22.87
CA TYR A 23 -22.46 3.30 24.30
C TYR A 23 -22.28 1.92 24.94
N GLU A 24 -23.24 1.01 24.74
CA GLU A 24 -23.16 -0.36 25.27
C GLU A 24 -21.97 -1.15 24.69
N TYR A 25 -21.61 -0.91 23.42
CA TYR A 25 -20.38 -1.47 22.85
C TYR A 25 -19.12 -0.95 23.57
N GLY A 26 -19.05 0.34 23.88
CA GLY A 26 -17.92 0.88 24.65
C GLY A 26 -17.84 0.31 26.07
N LYS A 27 -18.99 0.06 26.71
CA LYS A 27 -19.05 -0.64 28.01
C LYS A 27 -18.57 -2.08 27.90
N ALA A 28 -19.02 -2.83 26.90
CA ALA A 28 -18.60 -4.21 26.66
C ALA A 28 -17.09 -4.30 26.37
N GLU A 29 -16.55 -3.39 25.56
CA GLU A 29 -15.10 -3.29 25.33
C GLU A 29 -14.33 -3.02 26.62
N ALA A 30 -14.84 -2.17 27.50
CA ALA A 30 -14.20 -1.93 28.79
C ALA A 30 -14.15 -3.21 29.63
N LEU A 31 -15.24 -3.99 29.68
CA LEU A 31 -15.23 -5.28 30.39
C LEU A 31 -14.21 -6.26 29.79
N LEU A 32 -14.17 -6.39 28.46
CA LEU A 32 -13.19 -7.23 27.78
C LEU A 32 -11.75 -6.78 28.04
N MET A 33 -11.50 -5.48 28.06
CA MET A 33 -10.21 -4.90 28.40
C MET A 33 -9.77 -5.23 29.83
N ARG A 34 -10.70 -5.29 30.78
CA ARG A 34 -10.43 -5.68 32.17
C ARG A 34 -10.08 -7.16 32.29
N ASP A 35 -10.83 -8.01 31.58
CA ASP A 35 -10.75 -9.47 31.70
C ASP A 35 -9.61 -10.06 30.86
N HIS A 36 -9.21 -9.38 29.78
CA HIS A 36 -8.14 -9.78 28.87
C HIS A 36 -7.15 -8.63 28.58
N PRO A 37 -6.47 -8.06 29.60
CA PRO A 37 -5.58 -6.92 29.42
C PRO A 37 -4.46 -7.18 28.39
N GLU A 38 -4.02 -8.42 28.24
CA GLU A 38 -3.01 -8.85 27.25
C GLU A 38 -3.47 -8.72 25.79
N ARG A 39 -4.78 -8.64 25.56
CA ARG A 39 -5.39 -8.51 24.23
C ARG A 39 -5.76 -7.07 23.87
N PHE A 40 -5.42 -6.09 24.69
CA PHE A 40 -5.77 -4.69 24.42
C PHE A 40 -4.62 -3.76 24.77
N ARG A 41 -4.53 -2.63 24.04
CA ARG A 41 -3.69 -1.50 24.43
C ARG A 41 -4.51 -0.24 24.54
N ARG A 42 -4.20 0.56 25.55
CA ARG A 42 -4.88 1.83 25.80
C ARG A 42 -4.45 2.85 24.75
N GLY A 43 -5.35 3.20 23.83
CA GLY A 43 -5.13 4.17 22.76
C GLY A 43 -5.18 3.60 21.34
N SER A 44 -4.92 2.29 21.15
CA SER A 44 -5.00 1.61 19.84
C SER A 44 -6.12 0.57 19.75
N GLY A 45 -6.75 0.18 20.85
CA GLY A 45 -7.85 -0.79 20.86
C GLY A 45 -7.37 -2.24 21.07
N ALA A 46 -8.06 -3.20 20.46
CA ALA A 46 -7.74 -4.62 20.59
C ALA A 46 -6.46 -4.98 19.82
N LEU A 47 -5.57 -5.73 20.46
CA LEU A 47 -4.47 -6.45 19.84
C LEU A 47 -5.01 -7.73 19.20
N TRP A 48 -5.37 -7.64 17.93
CA TRP A 48 -5.84 -8.79 17.19
C TRP A 48 -4.66 -9.55 16.57
N LYS A 49 -4.46 -10.81 16.98
CA LYS A 49 -3.45 -11.73 16.42
C LYS A 49 -4.14 -12.86 15.64
N GLY A 50 -4.78 -12.54 14.52
CA GLY A 50 -5.51 -13.52 13.70
C GLY A 50 -6.18 -12.91 12.48
N HIS A 51 -7.10 -13.64 11.87
CA HIS A 51 -7.80 -13.27 10.64
C HIS A 51 -9.32 -13.34 10.86
N VAL A 52 -10.05 -12.24 10.65
CA VAL A 52 -11.53 -12.24 10.82
C VAL A 52 -12.24 -12.64 9.52
N TYR A 53 -11.65 -12.28 8.37
CA TYR A 53 -12.12 -12.63 7.03
C TYR A 53 -10.87 -12.89 6.16
N CYS A 54 -10.94 -13.78 5.16
CA CYS A 54 -9.83 -14.04 4.24
C CYS A 54 -9.22 -12.72 3.76
N GLY A 55 -7.95 -12.50 4.07
CA GLY A 55 -7.30 -11.20 3.88
C GLY A 55 -6.49 -10.80 5.10
N GLY A 56 -5.49 -11.61 5.46
CA GLY A 56 -4.40 -11.10 6.28
C GLY A 56 -3.82 -9.87 5.61
N ALA A 57 -3.49 -8.86 6.40
CA ALA A 57 -2.40 -8.01 5.98
C ALA A 57 -1.21 -8.96 5.82
N MET A 58 -0.86 -9.26 4.57
CA MET A 58 0.48 -9.71 4.23
C MET A 58 1.38 -8.53 4.62
N THR A 59 1.67 -8.42 5.92
CA THR A 59 2.56 -7.39 6.41
C THR A 59 3.92 -7.77 5.88
N VAL A 60 4.46 -6.94 4.99
CA VAL A 60 5.86 -6.97 4.62
C VAL A 60 6.64 -6.78 5.91
N ASP A 61 7.34 -7.82 6.35
CA ASP A 61 8.35 -7.71 7.39
C ASP A 61 9.70 -7.33 6.77
N SER A 62 10.68 -6.99 7.59
CA SER A 62 12.01 -6.62 7.10
C SER A 62 12.77 -7.76 6.41
N GLY A 63 12.29 -9.01 6.49
CA GLY A 63 12.85 -10.17 5.79
C GLY A 63 12.03 -10.59 4.57
N SER A 64 10.98 -9.85 4.23
CA SER A 64 10.11 -10.16 3.10
C SER A 64 10.82 -9.78 1.80
N VAL A 65 11.17 -10.79 1.01
CA VAL A 65 11.83 -10.61 -0.29
C VAL A 65 10.83 -10.88 -1.41
N ILE A 66 10.71 -9.93 -2.35
CA ILE A 66 10.02 -10.17 -3.62
C ILE A 66 11.06 -10.74 -4.57
N TYR A 67 10.94 -12.03 -4.90
CA TYR A 67 11.75 -12.57 -5.99
C TYR A 67 11.24 -12.00 -7.32
N HIS A 68 12.03 -11.10 -7.90
CA HIS A 68 11.72 -10.42 -9.15
C HIS A 68 12.55 -10.96 -10.33
N GLY A 69 13.53 -11.84 -10.07
CA GLY A 69 14.41 -12.43 -11.08
C GLY A 69 15.23 -11.40 -11.86
N SER A 70 15.89 -11.85 -12.93
CA SER A 70 16.70 -10.97 -13.78
C SER A 70 15.85 -9.85 -14.38
N MET A 71 16.31 -8.60 -14.27
CA MET A 71 15.65 -7.39 -14.79
C MET A 71 14.17 -7.23 -14.34
N GLY A 72 13.78 -7.83 -13.21
CA GLY A 72 12.41 -7.78 -12.72
C GLY A 72 11.39 -8.61 -13.52
N GLN A 73 11.84 -9.59 -14.31
CA GLN A 73 11.00 -10.38 -15.23
C GLN A 73 10.40 -11.67 -14.63
N ALA A 74 10.71 -12.03 -13.38
CA ALA A 74 10.12 -13.21 -12.77
C ALA A 74 8.63 -12.99 -12.45
N PRO A 75 7.80 -14.04 -12.61
CA PRO A 75 6.42 -13.97 -12.17
C PRO A 75 6.38 -13.85 -10.65
N TYR A 76 5.55 -12.93 -10.15
CA TYR A 76 5.26 -12.81 -8.73
C TYR A 76 3.76 -13.01 -8.47
N GLN A 77 3.43 -13.50 -7.29
CA GLN A 77 2.03 -13.70 -6.90
C GLN A 77 1.37 -12.36 -6.65
N GLN A 78 0.41 -11.98 -7.50
CA GLN A 78 -0.47 -10.86 -7.22
C GLN A 78 -1.43 -11.23 -6.08
N LEU A 79 -1.52 -10.35 -5.08
CA LEU A 79 -2.49 -10.46 -3.99
C LEU A 79 -3.59 -9.43 -4.21
N VAL A 80 -4.78 -9.90 -4.61
CA VAL A 80 -5.98 -9.06 -4.65
C VAL A 80 -6.70 -9.21 -3.31
N LEU A 81 -6.41 -8.29 -2.38
CA LEU A 81 -7.20 -8.18 -1.16
C LEU A 81 -8.57 -7.58 -1.52
N THR A 82 -9.55 -8.43 -1.82
CA THR A 82 -10.94 -7.99 -1.93
C THR A 82 -11.49 -7.76 -0.52
N MET A 83 -11.13 -6.62 0.08
CA MET A 83 -11.94 -6.09 1.17
C MET A 83 -13.37 -5.96 0.65
N GLN A 84 -14.35 -6.47 1.40
CA GLN A 84 -15.76 -6.28 1.03
C GLN A 84 -15.99 -4.77 0.84
N PRO A 85 -16.31 -4.31 -0.38
CA PRO A 85 -16.40 -2.89 -0.66
C PRO A 85 -17.44 -2.28 0.27
N GLN A 86 -17.19 -1.06 0.73
CA GLN A 86 -18.20 -0.33 1.49
C GLN A 86 -19.46 -0.25 0.64
N ARG A 87 -20.54 -0.89 1.09
CA ARG A 87 -21.80 -0.87 0.33
C ARG A 87 -22.30 0.58 0.28
N PRO A 88 -22.59 1.12 -0.92
CA PRO A 88 -23.20 2.44 -1.02
C PRO A 88 -24.57 2.44 -0.35
N VAL A 89 -25.04 3.63 -0.01
CA VAL A 89 -26.42 3.80 0.45
C VAL A 89 -27.34 3.36 -0.70
N PRO A 90 -28.36 2.50 -0.46
CA PRO A 90 -29.23 2.06 -1.53
C PRO A 90 -29.92 3.26 -2.19
N PRO A 91 -30.15 3.25 -3.52
CA PRO A 91 -30.65 4.41 -4.25
C PRO A 91 -31.93 5.05 -3.66
N PRO A 92 -32.93 4.29 -3.16
CA PRO A 92 -34.13 4.87 -2.54
C PRO A 92 -33.85 5.69 -1.27
N PHE A 93 -32.69 5.49 -0.65
CA PHE A 93 -32.28 6.17 0.58
C PHE A 93 -31.12 7.16 0.33
N ASP A 94 -30.67 7.34 -0.91
CA ASP A 94 -29.60 8.29 -1.26
C ASP A 94 -30.14 9.72 -1.34
N GLY A 95 -30.43 10.29 -0.17
CA GLY A 95 -30.91 11.66 0.01
C GLY A 95 -30.04 12.48 0.96
N THR A 96 -30.21 13.80 0.94
CA THR A 96 -29.51 14.74 1.83
C THR A 96 -29.71 14.39 3.30
N GLU A 97 -30.93 13.99 3.68
CA GLU A 97 -31.24 13.56 5.05
C GLU A 97 -30.38 12.37 5.49
N SER A 98 -30.28 11.32 4.65
CA SER A 98 -29.46 10.14 4.93
C SER A 98 -27.97 10.48 5.03
N LYS A 99 -27.48 11.38 4.16
CA LYS A 99 -26.09 11.86 4.19
C LYS A 99 -25.77 12.62 5.47
N ILE A 100 -26.67 13.51 5.91
CA ILE A 100 -26.53 14.23 7.19
C ILE A 100 -26.54 13.25 8.36
N LYS A 101 -27.50 12.30 8.39
CA LYS A 101 -27.56 11.27 9.43
C LYS A 101 -26.29 10.42 9.48
N LEU A 102 -25.75 10.03 8.32
CA LEU A 102 -24.52 9.26 8.21
C LEU A 102 -23.31 10.07 8.67
N PHE A 103 -23.23 11.35 8.30
CA PHE A 103 -22.18 12.26 8.74
C PHE A 103 -22.21 12.42 10.27
N LEU A 104 -23.37 12.70 10.85
CA LEU A 104 -23.57 12.77 12.29
C LEU A 104 -23.20 11.45 12.97
N ALA A 105 -23.62 10.32 12.42
CA ALA A 105 -23.26 9.01 12.95
C ALA A 105 -21.74 8.78 12.95
N LYS A 106 -21.05 9.06 11.83
CA LYS A 106 -19.58 8.95 11.71
C LYS A 106 -18.85 9.83 12.73
N LEU A 107 -19.36 11.03 12.98
CA LEU A 107 -18.76 12.01 13.88
C LEU A 107 -19.01 11.70 15.37
N ILE A 108 -20.20 11.19 15.70
CA ILE A 108 -20.65 11.00 17.08
C ILE A 108 -20.33 9.58 17.60
N GLN A 109 -20.43 8.54 16.75
CA GLN A 109 -20.18 7.16 17.17
C GLN A 109 -18.82 6.95 17.88
N PRO A 110 -17.66 7.48 17.40
CA PRO A 110 -16.39 7.18 18.05
C PRO A 110 -16.28 7.90 19.40
N ARG A 111 -16.90 9.08 19.53
CA ARG A 111 -16.92 9.86 20.78
C ARG A 111 -17.72 9.18 21.86
N ILE A 112 -18.95 8.73 21.54
CA ILE A 112 -19.80 8.02 22.50
C ILE A 112 -19.15 6.72 22.95
N ARG A 113 -18.66 5.91 22.00
CA ARG A 113 -18.01 4.62 22.30
C ARG A 113 -16.73 4.82 23.11
N GLY A 114 -15.89 5.78 22.72
CA GLY A 114 -14.65 6.12 23.41
C GLY A 114 -14.90 6.64 24.83
N TRP A 115 -15.88 7.52 25.02
CA TRP A 115 -16.27 8.02 26.33
C TRP A 115 -16.83 6.92 27.24
N ALA A 116 -17.72 6.06 26.72
CA ALA A 116 -18.26 4.93 27.46
C ALA A 116 -17.14 3.99 27.92
N ARG A 117 -16.22 3.65 27.01
CA ARG A 117 -15.05 2.82 27.31
C ARG A 117 -14.18 3.46 28.39
N TRP A 118 -13.86 4.75 28.24
CA TRP A 118 -13.08 5.51 29.21
C TRP A 118 -13.75 5.49 30.59
N ARG A 119 -15.02 5.89 30.68
CA ARG A 119 -15.80 5.96 31.92
C ARG A 119 -15.82 4.62 32.67
N HIS A 120 -16.06 3.52 31.95
CA HIS A 120 -16.12 2.17 32.54
C HIS A 120 -14.73 1.55 32.80
N SER A 121 -13.65 2.17 32.29
CA SER A 121 -12.26 1.74 32.53
C SER A 121 -11.53 2.51 33.62
N LEU A 122 -12.10 3.61 34.13
CA LEU A 122 -11.44 4.51 35.09
C LEU A 122 -10.84 3.79 36.31
N ARG A 123 -11.56 2.80 36.87
CA ARG A 123 -11.17 2.10 38.10
C ARG A 123 -9.99 1.11 37.92
N TRP A 124 -9.70 0.69 36.70
CA TRP A 124 -8.67 -0.33 36.42
C TRP A 124 -7.75 0.06 35.25
N ARG A 125 -7.73 1.34 34.87
CA ARG A 125 -6.96 1.88 33.73
C ARG A 125 -5.45 1.60 33.82
N GLY A 126 -4.93 1.34 35.01
CA GLY A 126 -3.53 0.98 35.26
C GLY A 126 -3.19 -0.48 34.92
N LYS A 127 -4.19 -1.37 34.75
CA LYS A 127 -3.96 -2.77 34.38
C LYS A 127 -3.56 -2.97 32.91
N ILE A 128 -3.67 -1.93 32.08
CA ILE A 128 -3.48 -2.02 30.63
C ILE A 128 -2.35 -1.11 30.19
N GLU A 129 -1.45 -1.68 29.41
CA GLU A 129 -0.33 -0.98 28.80
C GLU A 129 -0.84 0.14 27.87
N SER A 130 -0.27 1.33 28.01
CA SER A 130 -0.52 2.43 27.07
C SER A 130 0.31 2.27 25.82
N VAL A 131 -0.28 2.58 24.67
CA VAL A 131 0.45 2.61 23.40
C VAL A 131 1.52 3.70 23.48
N PRO A 132 2.80 3.38 23.24
CA PRO A 132 3.82 4.41 23.09
C PRO A 132 3.50 5.25 21.85
N ARG A 133 3.78 6.56 21.92
CA ARG A 133 3.57 7.47 20.79
C ARG A 133 4.41 6.97 19.61
N LYS A 134 3.75 6.61 18.49
CA LYS A 134 4.41 6.08 17.29
C LYS A 134 5.44 7.12 16.84
N ARG A 135 6.72 6.73 16.77
CA ARG A 135 7.74 7.49 16.06
C ARG A 135 7.60 7.07 14.60
N ASP A 136 7.41 8.04 13.72
CA ASP A 136 7.43 7.76 12.30
C ASP A 136 8.87 7.41 11.93
N TYR A 137 9.09 6.16 11.53
CA TYR A 137 10.37 5.74 10.99
C TYR A 137 10.39 6.17 9.53
N ILE A 138 11.33 7.02 9.17
CA ILE A 138 11.68 7.31 7.77
C ILE A 138 12.66 6.21 7.37
N LEU A 139 12.34 5.48 6.30
CA LEU A 139 13.30 4.60 5.65
C LEU A 139 14.37 5.52 5.03
N VAL A 140 15.50 5.70 5.71
CA VAL A 140 16.62 6.44 5.15
C VAL A 140 17.35 5.47 4.24
N ASP A 141 17.02 5.53 2.96
CA ASP A 141 17.82 4.88 1.95
C ASP A 141 19.17 5.60 1.90
N SER A 142 20.24 4.92 2.25
CA SER A 142 21.59 5.47 2.20
C SER A 142 22.05 5.50 0.74
N MET A 143 21.56 6.46 -0.03
CA MET A 143 22.04 6.70 -1.39
C MET A 143 23.47 7.24 -1.33
N ARG A 144 24.38 6.54 -2.01
CA ARG A 144 25.69 7.09 -2.40
C ARG A 144 25.43 8.19 -3.43
N GLU A 145 26.08 9.34 -3.31
CA GLU A 145 26.01 10.41 -4.32
C GLU A 145 26.67 9.93 -5.62
N PHE A 146 25.84 9.42 -6.54
CA PHE A 146 26.17 9.29 -7.96
C PHE A 146 25.36 10.33 -8.74
N ASP A 147 25.91 10.83 -9.86
CA ASP A 147 25.12 11.65 -10.78
C ASP A 147 24.20 10.71 -11.58
N GLU A 148 22.93 10.61 -11.17
CA GLU A 148 21.91 9.85 -11.91
C GLU A 148 21.42 10.69 -13.10
N CYS A 149 21.51 10.12 -14.32
CA CYS A 149 20.96 10.74 -15.52
C CYS A 149 19.62 10.10 -15.86
N GLU A 150 18.54 10.88 -15.77
CA GLU A 150 17.21 10.47 -16.19
C GLU A 150 16.88 11.00 -17.59
N ALA A 151 16.22 10.17 -18.40
CA ALA A 151 15.67 10.57 -19.68
C ALA A 151 14.35 9.86 -19.97
N HIS A 152 13.51 10.55 -20.75
CA HIS A 152 12.18 10.10 -21.14
C HIS A 152 12.12 9.94 -22.65
N TRP A 153 11.41 8.92 -23.08
CA TRP A 153 11.33 8.54 -24.48
C TRP A 153 9.91 8.15 -24.84
N TRP A 154 9.37 8.77 -25.87
CA TRP A 154 8.01 8.54 -26.33
C TRP A 154 7.96 7.57 -27.51
N SER A 155 6.98 6.67 -27.50
CA SER A 155 6.65 5.83 -28.66
C SER A 155 5.14 5.83 -28.88
N GLU A 156 4.70 6.30 -30.06
CA GLU A 156 3.31 6.20 -30.51
C GLU A 156 2.92 4.78 -30.90
N ALA A 157 3.88 4.00 -31.42
CA ALA A 157 3.65 2.61 -31.87
C ALA A 157 3.45 1.63 -30.69
N GLY A 158 3.73 2.07 -29.46
CA GLY A 158 3.67 1.25 -28.25
C GLY A 158 4.78 0.20 -28.21
N ILE A 159 5.86 0.49 -27.49
CA ILE A 159 6.94 -0.48 -27.26
C ILE A 159 6.88 -1.01 -25.83
N SER A 160 7.09 -2.32 -25.65
CA SER A 160 7.18 -2.90 -24.32
C SER A 160 8.58 -2.71 -23.72
N ARG A 161 8.65 -2.66 -22.40
CA ARG A 161 9.91 -2.63 -21.66
C ARG A 161 10.82 -3.80 -22.04
N GLU A 162 10.23 -4.98 -22.20
CA GLU A 162 10.93 -6.21 -22.55
C GLU A 162 11.61 -6.11 -23.91
N ALA A 163 10.94 -5.50 -24.90
CA ALA A 163 11.50 -5.30 -26.23
C ALA A 163 12.73 -4.38 -26.18
N VAL A 164 12.69 -3.32 -25.36
CA VAL A 164 13.84 -2.42 -25.14
C VAL A 164 14.99 -3.17 -24.48
N LEU A 165 14.74 -3.91 -23.40
CA LEU A 165 15.77 -4.69 -22.71
C LEU A 165 16.42 -5.73 -23.64
N GLN A 166 15.62 -6.47 -24.40
CA GLN A 166 16.13 -7.44 -25.38
C GLN A 166 16.99 -6.78 -26.47
N ALA A 167 16.62 -5.57 -26.90
CA ALA A 167 17.42 -4.81 -27.84
C ALA A 167 18.77 -4.39 -27.23
N LEU A 168 18.81 -4.01 -25.96
CA LEU A 168 20.04 -3.66 -25.26
C LEU A 168 20.93 -4.89 -25.00
N MET A 169 20.35 -6.04 -24.65
CA MET A 169 21.11 -7.30 -24.50
C MET A 169 21.83 -7.67 -25.81
N LYS A 170 21.16 -7.51 -26.96
CA LYS A 170 21.77 -7.69 -28.28
C LYS A 170 22.88 -6.67 -28.58
N ASP A 171 22.89 -5.54 -27.89
CA ASP A 171 23.87 -4.46 -28.03
C ASP A 171 25.05 -4.62 -27.05
N GLY A 172 25.14 -5.74 -26.33
CA GLY A 172 26.25 -6.03 -25.41
C GLY A 172 26.04 -5.52 -23.98
N TRP A 173 24.81 -5.17 -23.61
CA TRP A 173 24.45 -5.00 -22.19
C TRP A 173 24.30 -6.36 -21.53
N SER A 174 24.72 -6.46 -20.27
CA SER A 174 24.60 -7.67 -19.45
C SER A 174 23.50 -7.49 -18.42
N ALA A 175 22.61 -8.47 -18.30
CA ALA A 175 21.54 -8.42 -17.31
C ALA A 175 22.09 -8.58 -15.89
N LEU A 176 21.56 -7.79 -14.95
CA LEU A 176 21.86 -7.94 -13.53
C LEU A 176 20.89 -8.97 -12.92
N GLU A 177 21.43 -9.84 -12.06
CA GLU A 177 20.65 -10.85 -11.34
C GLU A 177 20.34 -10.36 -9.92
N ASN A 178 19.05 -10.34 -9.56
CA ASN A 178 18.57 -10.01 -8.21
C ASN A 178 19.03 -8.64 -7.66
N ASP A 179 19.28 -7.67 -8.54
CA ASP A 179 19.48 -6.27 -8.17
C ASP A 179 18.13 -5.54 -8.22
N SER A 180 17.75 -4.87 -7.13
CA SER A 180 16.48 -4.16 -7.02
C SER A 180 16.48 -2.81 -7.73
N ASP A 181 17.66 -2.25 -8.00
CA ASP A 181 17.83 -0.85 -8.32
C ASP A 181 18.18 -0.65 -9.80
N TRP A 182 18.71 -1.70 -10.46
CA TRP A 182 19.20 -1.68 -11.83
C TRP A 182 18.85 -2.94 -12.63
N ASP A 183 18.59 -2.77 -13.92
CA ASP A 183 18.24 -3.87 -14.82
C ASP A 183 19.47 -4.50 -15.46
N CYS A 184 20.37 -3.67 -15.98
CA CYS A 184 21.51 -4.14 -16.75
C CYS A 184 22.71 -3.21 -16.62
N GLU A 185 23.88 -3.76 -16.95
CA GLU A 185 25.13 -3.04 -16.92
C GLU A 185 25.95 -3.20 -18.21
N ARG A 186 26.74 -2.18 -18.51
CA ARG A 186 27.71 -2.20 -19.62
C ARG A 186 28.84 -1.22 -19.34
N LEU A 187 30.08 -1.70 -19.39
CA LEU A 187 31.29 -0.87 -19.24
C LEU A 187 31.29 0.00 -17.96
N GLY A 188 30.73 -0.53 -16.86
CA GLY A 188 30.63 0.20 -15.59
C GLY A 188 29.44 1.16 -15.48
N LEU A 189 28.60 1.29 -16.52
CA LEU A 189 27.33 1.99 -16.46
C LEU A 189 26.22 1.03 -16.04
N ARG A 190 25.34 1.46 -15.14
CA ARG A 190 24.13 0.73 -14.76
C ARG A 190 22.90 1.45 -15.25
N LEU A 191 21.90 0.70 -15.68
CA LEU A 191 20.70 1.22 -16.31
C LEU A 191 19.45 0.58 -15.72
N LEU A 192 18.47 1.40 -15.40
CA LEU A 192 17.12 1.03 -15.01
C LEU A 192 16.14 1.54 -16.07
N ILE A 193 15.20 0.69 -16.49
CA ILE A 193 14.18 1.03 -17.48
C ILE A 193 12.80 0.81 -16.87
N ALA A 194 11.93 1.79 -17.03
CA ALA A 194 10.50 1.66 -16.74
C ALA A 194 9.67 2.03 -17.97
N ALA A 195 8.49 1.41 -18.11
CA ALA A 195 7.53 1.73 -19.16
C ALA A 195 6.21 2.16 -18.53
N GLU A 196 5.73 3.35 -18.88
CA GLU A 196 4.45 3.90 -18.47
C GLU A 196 3.48 3.86 -19.67
N PRO A 197 2.44 3.01 -19.63
CA PRO A 197 1.45 2.97 -20.69
C PRO A 197 0.48 4.15 -20.58
N HIS A 198 0.30 4.88 -21.69
CA HIS A 198 -0.68 5.94 -21.84
C HIS A 198 -1.75 5.57 -22.89
N ALA A 199 -2.84 6.32 -22.94
CA ALA A 199 -3.92 6.09 -23.91
C ALA A 199 -3.46 6.23 -25.38
N SER A 200 -2.44 7.05 -25.64
CA SER A 200 -1.94 7.41 -26.98
C SER A 200 -0.57 6.79 -27.33
N GLY A 201 0.01 5.98 -26.45
CA GLY A 201 1.36 5.44 -26.64
C GLY A 201 1.99 4.98 -25.33
N VAL A 202 3.31 4.82 -25.33
CA VAL A 202 4.09 4.40 -24.15
C VAL A 202 5.24 5.37 -23.93
N MET A 203 5.42 5.77 -22.67
CA MET A 203 6.59 6.51 -22.22
C MET A 203 7.61 5.52 -21.63
N ILE A 204 8.84 5.54 -22.12
CA ILE A 204 9.97 4.79 -21.56
C ILE A 204 10.81 5.74 -20.74
N HIS A 205 11.04 5.39 -19.48
CA HIS A 205 11.90 6.10 -18.56
C HIS A 205 13.21 5.33 -18.46
N THR A 206 14.33 6.02 -18.63
CA THR A 206 15.66 5.44 -18.47
C THR A 206 16.40 6.22 -17.41
N ARG A 207 16.87 5.53 -16.39
CA ARG A 207 17.76 6.08 -15.36
C ARG A 207 19.10 5.39 -15.48
N MET A 208 20.17 6.16 -15.58
CA MET A 208 21.52 5.61 -15.76
C MET A 208 22.46 6.17 -14.71
N GLU A 209 23.17 5.28 -14.02
CA GLU A 209 24.25 5.65 -13.10
C GLU A 209 25.44 6.14 -13.93
N MET A 210 25.89 7.37 -13.69
CA MET A 210 27.02 7.98 -14.39
C MET A 210 28.10 8.47 -13.43
N ASP A 211 29.34 8.39 -13.88
CA ASP A 211 30.44 9.11 -13.23
C ASP A 211 30.22 10.61 -13.38
N SER A 212 30.56 11.39 -12.35
CA SER A 212 30.50 12.86 -12.31
C SER A 212 31.19 13.55 -13.50
N ARG A 213 32.13 12.86 -14.16
CA ARG A 213 32.82 13.33 -15.37
C ARG A 213 31.94 13.38 -16.62
N SER A 214 30.78 12.72 -16.61
CA SER A 214 29.89 12.55 -17.77
C SER A 214 29.06 13.78 -18.11
N LYS A 215 29.03 14.80 -17.22
CA LYS A 215 28.25 16.04 -17.37
C LYS A 215 26.76 15.79 -17.69
N GLY A 216 26.19 14.67 -17.22
CA GLY A 216 24.79 14.30 -17.46
C GLY A 216 24.41 14.04 -18.92
N ARG A 217 25.36 13.67 -19.80
CA ARG A 217 25.06 13.30 -21.19
C ARG A 217 25.03 11.79 -21.36
N LEU A 218 23.93 11.29 -21.93
CA LEU A 218 23.78 9.90 -22.32
C LEU A 218 24.79 9.49 -23.41
N PRO A 219 25.31 8.25 -23.37
CA PRO A 219 26.15 7.70 -24.44
C PRO A 219 25.46 7.76 -25.81
N ALA A 220 26.18 8.20 -26.84
CA ALA A 220 25.60 8.42 -28.17
C ALA A 220 25.19 7.12 -28.90
N ASP A 221 25.82 6.00 -28.57
CA ASP A 221 25.41 4.67 -28.99
C ASP A 221 24.08 4.26 -28.35
N PHE A 222 23.92 4.51 -27.04
CA PHE A 222 22.66 4.27 -26.33
C PHE A 222 21.49 5.07 -26.91
N VAL A 223 21.70 6.37 -27.15
CA VAL A 223 20.67 7.24 -27.76
C VAL A 223 20.26 6.72 -29.13
N ARG A 224 21.24 6.44 -30.02
CA ARG A 224 20.98 5.90 -31.36
C ARG A 224 20.23 4.57 -31.31
N ARG A 225 20.52 3.73 -30.30
CA ARG A 225 19.84 2.46 -30.14
C ARG A 225 18.36 2.63 -29.82
N LEU A 226 18.01 3.55 -28.91
CA LEU A 226 16.62 3.84 -28.58
C LEU A 226 15.89 4.51 -29.75
N GLU A 227 16.52 5.47 -30.42
CA GLU A 227 15.96 6.08 -31.64
C GLU A 227 15.70 5.03 -32.73
N GLY A 228 16.59 4.05 -32.89
CA GLY A 228 16.41 2.91 -33.80
C GLY A 228 15.23 1.98 -33.44
N LEU A 229 14.72 2.05 -32.21
CA LEU A 229 13.50 1.36 -31.77
C LEU A 229 12.22 2.20 -32.01
N GLY A 230 12.33 3.36 -32.65
CA GLY A 230 11.20 4.27 -32.87
C GLY A 230 10.83 5.06 -31.61
N LEU A 231 11.77 5.24 -30.68
CA LEU A 231 11.62 6.09 -29.51
C LEU A 231 12.15 7.49 -29.80
N SER A 232 11.34 8.52 -29.59
CA SER A 232 11.78 9.91 -29.65
C SER A 232 12.03 10.44 -28.24
N ARG A 233 13.09 11.24 -28.07
CA ARG A 233 13.38 11.86 -26.78
C ARG A 233 12.31 12.90 -26.46
N ALA A 234 11.71 12.81 -25.27
CA ALA A 234 10.68 13.71 -24.76
C ALA A 234 11.26 14.77 -23.81
#